data_AF-A0A7K4MXB1-F1
#
_entry.id   AF-A0A7K4MXB1-F1
#
_cell.length_a   1.000
_cell.length_b   1.000
_cell.length_c   1.000
_cell.angle_alpha   90.00
_cell.angle_beta   90.00
_cell.angle_gamma   90.00
#
_symmetry.space_group_name_H-M   'P 1'
#
loop_
_entity.id
_entity.type
_entity.pdbx_description
1 polymer ?
#
loop_
_entity_poly.entity_id
_entity_poly.type
_entity_poly.pdbx_seq_one_letter_code
_entity_poly.pdbx_strand_id
1 'polypeptide(L)'
;MRLPTIYQEYIHLSRYARWDYDLGRRETWDETVGRYFNFFTEWLEKKHDYKLENGQRIELENSVKELKVMPSMRCLMTAGPALEKENV
;
A
#
# COMPACT_ATOMS: atom_id res chain seq x y z
N MET A 1 8.81 -10.04 -0.72
CA MET A 1 8.07 -11.28 -0.36
C MET A 1 7.17 -11.68 -1.52
N ARG A 2 6.96 -12.98 -1.78
CA ARG A 2 5.95 -13.45 -2.75
C ARG A 2 4.68 -13.82 -2.00
N LEU A 3 3.52 -13.57 -2.63
CA LEU A 3 2.23 -13.97 -2.06
C LEU A 3 2.12 -15.50 -2.00
N PRO A 4 1.34 -16.08 -1.06
CA PRO A 4 1.35 -17.52 -0.80
C PRO A 4 0.91 -18.41 -1.97
N THR A 5 0.09 -17.87 -2.87
CA THR A 5 -0.43 -18.63 -4.02
C THR A 5 -0.25 -17.86 -5.33
N ILE A 6 -0.10 -18.60 -6.43
CA ILE A 6 -0.02 -18.04 -7.79
C ILE A 6 -1.27 -17.23 -8.13
N TYR A 7 -2.45 -17.67 -7.67
CA TYR A 7 -3.69 -16.95 -7.93
C TYR A 7 -3.72 -15.58 -7.23
N GLN A 8 -3.25 -15.50 -5.98
CA GLN A 8 -3.10 -14.23 -5.27
C GLN A 8 -2.07 -13.32 -5.95
N GLU A 9 -0.94 -13.89 -6.40
CA GLU A 9 0.09 -13.14 -7.13
C GLU A 9 -0.47 -12.58 -8.46
N TYR A 10 -1.23 -13.38 -9.20
CA TYR A 10 -1.91 -12.92 -10.42
C TYR A 10 -2.90 -11.78 -10.15
N ILE A 11 -3.72 -11.89 -9.10
CA ILE A 11 -4.65 -10.82 -8.71
C ILE A 11 -3.90 -9.54 -8.34
N HIS A 12 -2.85 -9.63 -7.53
CA HIS A 12 -2.03 -8.48 -7.15
C HIS A 12 -1.42 -7.80 -8.37
N LEU A 13 -0.75 -8.55 -9.24
CA LEU A 13 -0.11 -8.02 -10.43
C LEU A 13 -1.09 -7.40 -11.42
N SER A 14 -2.29 -7.97 -11.56
CA SER A 14 -3.29 -7.49 -12.53
C SER A 14 -4.12 -6.30 -12.03
N ARG A 15 -4.28 -6.12 -10.71
CA ARG A 15 -5.21 -5.12 -10.14
C ARG A 15 -4.55 -4.03 -9.30
N TYR A 16 -3.50 -4.35 -8.54
CA TYR A 16 -2.97 -3.46 -7.50
C TYR A 16 -1.53 -3.00 -7.76
N ALA A 17 -0.73 -3.84 -8.42
CA ALA A 17 0.66 -3.53 -8.72
C ALA A 17 0.76 -2.50 -9.85
N ARG A 18 1.40 -1.36 -9.57
CA ARG A 18 1.69 -0.34 -10.58
C ARG A 18 2.93 -0.71 -11.39
N TRP A 19 3.03 -0.13 -12.58
CA TRP A 19 4.26 -0.19 -13.37
C TRP A 19 5.25 0.83 -12.84
N ASP A 20 6.43 0.36 -12.47
CA ASP A 20 7.59 1.18 -12.15
C ASP A 20 8.41 1.37 -13.43
N TYR A 21 8.47 2.61 -13.92
CA TYR A 21 9.16 2.94 -15.16
C TYR A 21 10.68 2.93 -15.01
N ASP A 22 11.20 3.20 -13.80
CA ASP A 22 12.63 3.26 -13.54
C ASP A 22 13.21 1.84 -13.43
N LEU A 23 12.47 0.94 -12.79
CA LEU A 23 12.87 -0.46 -12.65
C LEU A 23 12.40 -1.36 -13.80
N GLY A 24 11.54 -0.85 -14.69
CA GLY A 24 11.03 -1.58 -15.84
C GLY A 24 10.21 -2.82 -15.46
N ARG A 25 9.51 -2.80 -14.33
CA ARG A 25 8.72 -3.93 -13.82
C ARG A 25 7.51 -3.46 -13.03
N ARG A 26 6.60 -4.39 -12.71
CA ARG A 26 5.53 -4.13 -11.75
C ARG A 26 6.04 -4.15 -10.31
N GLU A 27 5.36 -3.41 -9.45
CA GLU A 27 5.53 -3.46 -8.00
C GLU A 27 5.38 -4.90 -7.47
N THR A 28 6.16 -5.23 -6.46
CA THR A 28 5.97 -6.39 -5.58
C THR A 28 4.88 -6.09 -4.54
N TRP A 29 4.40 -7.13 -3.85
CA TRP A 29 3.42 -6.98 -2.78
C TRP A 29 3.89 -5.99 -1.70
N ASP A 30 5.15 -6.12 -1.26
CA ASP A 30 5.71 -5.25 -0.22
C ASP A 30 5.79 -3.79 -0.66
N GLU A 31 6.12 -3.54 -1.93
CA GLU A 31 6.17 -2.19 -2.51
C GLU A 31 4.77 -1.58 -2.61
N THR A 32 3.77 -2.36 -3.04
CA THR A 32 2.37 -1.90 -3.09
C THR A 32 1.82 -1.55 -1.71
N VAL A 33 2.08 -2.40 -0.70
CA VAL A 33 1.68 -2.13 0.69
C VAL A 33 2.46 -0.92 1.24
N GLY A 34 3.76 -0.83 0.99
CA GLY A 34 4.58 0.31 1.39
C GLY A 34 4.08 1.63 0.81
N ARG A 35 3.68 1.65 -0.47
CA ARG A 35 3.07 2.82 -1.11
C ARG A 35 1.79 3.27 -0.41
N TYR A 36 0.94 2.33 0.01
CA TYR A 36 -0.26 2.64 0.79
C TYR A 36 0.08 3.29 2.13
N PHE A 37 1.02 2.72 2.90
CA PHE A 37 1.39 3.27 4.20
C PHE A 37 2.13 4.61 4.09
N ASN A 38 2.96 4.81 3.06
CA ASN A 38 3.57 6.10 2.78
C ASN A 38 2.50 7.18 2.58
N PHE A 39 1.51 6.91 1.73
CA PHE A 39 0.42 7.85 1.46
C PHE A 39 -0.34 8.22 2.73
N PHE A 40 -0.78 7.23 3.52
CA PHE A 40 -1.58 7.51 4.72
C PHE A 40 -0.76 8.12 5.86
N THR A 41 0.54 7.84 5.95
CA THR A 41 1.41 8.51 6.93
C THR A 41 1.44 10.01 6.66
N GLU A 42 1.70 10.41 5.41
CA GLU A 42 1.72 11.83 5.03
C GLU A 42 0.33 12.48 5.15
N TRP A 43 -0.72 11.76 4.74
CA TRP A 43 -2.09 12.28 4.78
C TRP A 43 -2.57 12.50 6.22
N LEU A 44 -2.29 11.57 7.15
CA LEU A 44 -2.66 11.71 8.56
C LEU A 44 -1.94 12.90 9.22
N GLU A 45 -0.66 13.09 8.94
CA GLU A 45 0.08 14.23 9.47
C GLU A 45 -0.48 15.55 8.90
N LYS A 46 -0.73 15.62 7.59
CA LYS A 46 -1.24 16.84 6.93
C LYS A 46 -2.68 17.20 7.31
N LYS A 47 -3.57 16.22 7.50
CA LYS A 47 -5.01 16.44 7.70
C LYS A 47 -5.47 16.38 9.15
N HIS A 48 -4.75 15.62 9.97
CA HIS A 48 -5.17 15.30 11.33
C HIS A 48 -4.10 15.63 12.38
N ASP A 49 -2.97 16.22 11.98
CA ASP A 49 -1.81 16.48 12.85
C ASP A 49 -1.38 15.22 13.63
N TYR A 50 -1.58 14.06 13.01
CA TYR A 50 -1.31 12.76 13.63
C TYR A 50 -0.11 12.11 12.97
N LYS A 51 0.92 11.84 13.77
CA LYS A 51 2.12 11.15 13.33
C LYS A 51 2.06 9.68 13.73
N LEU A 52 2.20 8.80 12.75
CA LEU A 52 2.32 7.36 12.96
C LEU A 52 3.73 7.03 13.51
N GLU A 53 3.92 7.29 14.80
CA GLU A 53 5.19 7.08 15.52
C GLU A 53 5.21 5.73 16.28
N ASN A 54 6.31 5.46 16.98
CA ASN A 54 6.43 4.36 17.95
C ASN A 54 6.21 2.94 17.38
N GLY A 55 6.63 2.70 16.14
CA GLY A 55 6.58 1.35 15.53
C GLY A 55 5.17 0.88 15.13
N GLN A 56 4.11 1.64 15.43
CA GLN A 56 2.73 1.30 15.06
C GLN A 56 2.59 1.10 13.55
N ARG A 57 3.24 1.96 12.77
CA ARG A 57 3.31 1.80 11.31
C ARG A 57 3.87 0.44 10.92
N ILE A 58 4.98 0.02 11.53
CA ILE A 58 5.66 -1.23 11.18
C ILE A 58 4.76 -2.43 11.51
N GLU A 59 4.12 -2.41 12.68
CA GLU A 59 3.19 -3.48 13.08
C GLU A 59 1.99 -3.60 12.13
N LEU A 60 1.37 -2.48 11.78
CA LEU A 60 0.24 -2.43 10.84
C LEU A 60 0.67 -2.87 9.45
N GLU A 61 1.81 -2.37 8.97
CA GLU A 61 2.36 -2.70 7.66
C GLU A 61 2.69 -4.19 7.55
N ASN A 62 3.30 -4.77 8.58
CA ASN A 62 3.58 -6.20 8.66
C ASN A 62 2.30 -7.03 8.72
N SER A 63 1.29 -6.58 9.46
CA SER A 63 0.00 -7.27 9.52
C SER A 63 -0.69 -7.36 8.15
N VAL A 64 -0.56 -6.32 7.32
CA VAL A 64 -1.04 -6.35 5.93
C VAL A 64 -0.15 -7.23 5.05
N LYS A 65 1.19 -7.12 5.16
CA LYS A 65 2.13 -7.93 4.39
C LYS A 65 1.95 -9.43 4.63
N GLU A 66 1.73 -9.82 5.88
CA GLU A 66 1.46 -11.18 6.32
C GLU A 66 0.01 -11.63 6.09
N LEU A 67 -0.81 -10.81 5.41
CA LEU A 67 -2.19 -11.11 5.05
C LEU A 67 -3.12 -11.36 6.25
N LYS A 68 -2.79 -10.83 7.42
CA LYS A 68 -3.64 -10.91 8.63
C LYS A 68 -4.83 -9.96 8.55
N VAL A 69 -4.66 -8.83 7.87
CA VAL A 69 -5.69 -7.80 7.66
C VAL A 69 -5.54 -7.19 6.27
N MET A 70 -6.66 -6.81 5.66
CA MET A 70 -6.67 -6.14 4.36
C MET A 70 -7.24 -4.72 4.49
N PRO A 71 -6.54 -3.67 4.02
CA PRO A 71 -7.10 -2.34 3.97
C PRO A 71 -8.15 -2.20 2.85
N SER A 72 -8.71 -1.01 2.69
CA SER A 72 -9.58 -0.71 1.54
C SER A 72 -8.86 -1.01 0.23
N MET A 73 -9.45 -1.90 -0.57
CA MET A 73 -8.93 -2.29 -1.89
C MET A 73 -8.76 -1.08 -2.81
N ARG A 74 -9.74 -0.15 -2.80
CA ARG A 74 -9.68 1.07 -3.59
C ARG A 74 -8.47 1.91 -3.19
N CYS A 75 -8.28 2.12 -1.89
CA CYS A 75 -7.17 2.92 -1.40
C CYS A 75 -5.82 2.26 -1.69
N LEU A 76 -5.69 0.94 -1.57
CA LEU A 76 -4.46 0.21 -1.93
C LEU A 76 -4.11 0.39 -3.43
N MET A 77 -5.12 0.32 -4.29
CA MET A 77 -4.98 0.52 -5.73
C MET A 77 -4.57 1.97 -6.07
N THR A 78 -5.20 2.97 -5.46
CA THR A 78 -5.08 4.37 -5.87
C THR A 78 -4.13 5.21 -5.01
N ALA A 79 -3.62 4.70 -3.88
CA ALA A 79 -2.69 5.42 -2.99
C ALA A 79 -1.58 6.15 -3.74
N GLY A 80 -1.44 7.45 -3.48
CA GLY A 80 -0.62 8.39 -4.23
C GLY A 80 -1.46 9.53 -4.84
N PRO A 81 -0.97 10.21 -5.90
CA PRO A 81 -1.59 11.43 -6.42
C PRO A 81 -3.03 11.27 -6.90
N ALA A 82 -3.44 10.06 -7.31
CA ALA A 82 -4.81 9.79 -7.71
C ALA A 82 -5.77 9.80 -6.52
N LEU A 83 -5.37 9.21 -5.39
CA LEU A 83 -6.17 9.20 -4.17
C LEU A 83 -6.20 10.56 -3.48
N GLU A 84 -5.12 11.35 -3.58
CA GLU A 84 -5.05 12.71 -3.02
C GLU A 84 -6.07 13.68 -3.63
N LYS A 85 -6.43 13.47 -4.91
CA LYS A 85 -7.45 14.28 -5.60
C LYS A 85 -8.88 13.95 -5.16
N GLU A 86 -9.07 12.83 -4.49
CA GLU A 86 -10.37 12.42 -3.97
C GLU A 86 -10.56 13.03 -2.57
N ASN A 87 -11.82 13.22 -2.16
CA ASN A 87 -12.14 13.67 -0.80
C ASN A 87 -12.09 12.49 0.18
N VAL A 88 -10.90 11.93 0.37
CA VAL A 88 -10.62 10.99 1.47
C VAL A 88 -10.46 11.78 2.76
#